data_AF-A0A6V7UAD3-F1
#
_entry.id   AF-A0A6V7UAD3-F1
#
_cell.length_a   1.000
_cell.length_b   1.000
_cell.length_c   1.000
_cell.angle_alpha   90.00
_cell.angle_beta   90.00
_cell.angle_gamma   90.00
#
_symmetry.space_group_name_H-M   'P 1'
#
loop_
_entity.id
_entity.type
_entity.pdbx_description
1 polymer ?
#
loop_
_entity_poly.entity_id
_entity_poly.type
_entity_poly.pdbx_seq_one_letter_code
_entity_poly.pdbx_strand_id
1 'polypeptide(L)'
;MEFKILFLFILLFILKLLEAHFCGNNKIPYGVEVYHNGQPALLCSKPNCFDKNYADCDERAIHKSCNSNTSWVGGFDKSYGNSQPLYVQCCEFENLPIFSKELYSNVLIRPGEYFEGEEILDKFGEEVLAFDFIKNMRKVGEKDSIGYLIDIWRFHCDQMVRPKRYKPWKWP
;
A
#
# COMPACT_ATOMS: atom_id res chain seq x y z
N MET A 1 18.02 27.06 -29.91
CA MET A 1 18.25 25.65 -29.55
C MET A 1 18.55 25.53 -28.06
N GLU A 2 19.51 26.31 -27.57
CA GLU A 2 19.83 26.59 -26.14
C GLU A 2 18.61 26.73 -25.20
N PHE A 3 17.66 27.61 -25.53
CA PHE A 3 16.49 27.88 -24.66
C PHE A 3 15.52 26.69 -24.50
N LYS A 4 15.42 25.85 -25.53
CA LYS A 4 14.57 24.63 -25.49
C LYS A 4 15.21 23.55 -24.61
N ILE A 5 16.54 23.46 -24.64
CA ILE A 5 17.31 22.52 -23.83
C ILE A 5 17.22 22.91 -22.34
N LEU A 6 17.35 24.20 -22.02
CA LEU A 6 17.19 24.71 -20.66
C LEU A 6 15.77 24.46 -20.12
N PHE A 7 14.74 24.72 -20.93
CA PHE A 7 13.35 24.45 -20.54
C PHE A 7 13.10 22.95 -20.29
N LEU A 8 13.69 22.08 -21.11
CA LEU A 8 13.62 20.63 -20.93
C LEU A 8 14.26 20.19 -19.61
N PHE A 9 15.44 20.72 -19.26
CA PHE A 9 16.11 20.43 -17.99
C PHE A 9 15.32 20.92 -16.78
N ILE A 10 14.71 22.10 -16.85
CA ILE A 10 13.85 22.64 -15.79
C ILE A 10 12.60 21.77 -15.62
N LEU A 11 11.96 21.35 -16.72
CA LEU A 11 10.79 20.48 -16.68
C LEU A 11 11.13 19.10 -16.08
N LEU A 12 12.27 18.51 -16.48
CA LEU A 12 12.77 17.25 -15.91
C LEU A 12 13.10 17.38 -14.41
N PHE A 13 13.63 18.53 -13.98
CA PHE A 13 13.91 18.80 -12.58
C PHE A 13 12.62 18.93 -11.75
N ILE A 14 11.60 19.61 -12.28
CA ILE A 14 10.28 19.74 -11.63
C ILE A 14 9.58 18.38 -11.51
N LEU A 15 9.67 17.53 -12.54
CA LEU A 15 9.08 16.18 -12.53
C LEU A 15 9.69 15.28 -11.44
N LYS A 16 10.98 15.46 -11.11
CA LYS A 16 11.62 14.73 -10.00
C LYS A 16 11.13 15.14 -8.61
N LEU A 17 10.54 16.33 -8.47
CA LEU A 17 10.02 16.81 -7.19
C LEU A 17 8.63 16.24 -6.84
N LEU A 18 7.99 15.55 -7.78
CA LEU A 18 6.66 14.94 -7.63
C LEU A 18 6.77 13.41 -7.58
N GLU A 19 7.51 12.88 -6.60
CA GLU A 19 7.53 11.43 -6.39
C GLU A 19 6.37 11.01 -5.51
N ALA A 20 5.23 10.68 -6.09
CA ALA A 20 4.21 9.94 -5.35
C ALA A 20 4.47 8.43 -5.47
N HIS A 21 4.07 7.66 -4.46
CA HIS A 21 4.23 6.21 -4.46
C HIS A 21 2.88 5.52 -4.25
N PHE A 22 2.41 4.82 -5.27
CA PHE A 22 1.12 4.13 -5.25
C PHE A 22 1.29 2.67 -5.67
N CYS A 23 0.61 1.75 -4.99
CA CYS A 23 0.57 0.34 -5.39
C CYS A 23 -0.28 0.13 -6.66
N GLY A 24 -1.28 0.99 -6.89
CA GLY A 24 -2.24 0.88 -7.99
C GLY A 24 -3.37 -0.11 -7.69
N ASN A 25 -4.40 -0.13 -8.54
CA ASN A 25 -5.69 -0.77 -8.24
C ASN A 25 -5.68 -2.31 -8.17
N ASN A 26 -4.56 -2.96 -8.46
CA ASN A 26 -4.46 -4.43 -8.46
C ASN A 26 -3.34 -4.95 -7.55
N LYS A 27 -2.81 -4.10 -6.69
CA LYS A 27 -1.79 -4.43 -5.70
C LYS A 27 -2.17 -3.84 -4.36
N ILE A 28 -1.61 -4.40 -3.31
CA ILE A 28 -1.82 -3.95 -1.94
C ILE A 28 -0.45 -3.81 -1.25
N PRO A 29 -0.24 -2.80 -0.38
CA PRO A 29 1.01 -2.71 0.35
C PRO A 29 1.05 -3.77 1.45
N TYR A 30 1.97 -4.72 1.33
CA TYR A 30 2.22 -5.74 2.35
C TYR A 30 3.28 -5.30 3.36
N GLY A 31 4.02 -4.22 3.07
CA GLY A 31 5.08 -3.73 3.93
C GLY A 31 5.44 -2.28 3.68
N VAL A 32 6.36 -1.78 4.50
CA VAL A 32 6.95 -0.44 4.37
C VAL A 32 8.41 -0.48 4.79
N GLU A 33 9.27 0.15 4.01
CA GLU A 33 10.65 0.45 4.36
C GLU A 33 10.78 1.96 4.60
N VAL A 34 11.46 2.36 5.66
CA VAL A 34 11.81 3.77 5.87
C VAL A 34 13.32 3.88 5.74
N TYR A 35 13.79 4.54 4.69
CA TYR A 35 15.21 4.75 4.47
C TYR A 35 15.85 5.58 5.60
N HIS A 36 17.18 5.52 5.73
CA HIS A 36 17.91 6.29 6.76
C HIS A 36 17.68 7.81 6.69
N ASN A 37 17.30 8.35 5.53
CA ASN A 37 16.92 9.76 5.37
C ASN A 37 15.47 10.07 5.80
N GLY A 38 14.75 9.09 6.35
CA GLY A 38 13.35 9.19 6.78
C GLY A 38 12.32 9.07 5.67
N GLN A 39 12.72 8.81 4.42
CA GLN A 39 11.79 8.65 3.30
C GLN A 39 11.16 7.25 3.34
N PRO A 40 9.82 7.13 3.34
CA PRO A 40 9.16 5.84 3.30
C PRO A 40 9.06 5.32 1.87
N ALA A 41 8.93 4.00 1.74
CA ALA A 41 8.61 3.27 0.52
C ALA A 41 7.67 2.11 0.88
N LEU A 42 6.52 1.99 0.18
CA LEU A 42 5.64 0.84 0.31
C LEU A 42 6.22 -0.36 -0.44
N LEU A 43 6.05 -1.55 0.13
CA LEU A 43 6.29 -2.81 -0.54
C LEU A 43 4.94 -3.30 -1.05
N CYS A 44 4.75 -3.34 -2.38
CA CYS A 44 3.46 -3.66 -3.00
C CYS A 44 3.50 -5.03 -3.69
N SER A 45 2.54 -5.90 -3.38
CA SER A 45 2.37 -7.21 -4.03
C SER A 45 0.98 -7.36 -4.62
N LYS A 46 0.79 -8.38 -5.46
CA LYS A 46 -0.52 -8.83 -5.95
C LYS A 46 -0.76 -10.25 -5.47
N PRO A 47 -1.32 -10.45 -4.26
CA PRO A 47 -1.67 -11.77 -3.78
C PRO A 47 -2.65 -12.45 -4.74
N ASN A 48 -2.54 -13.77 -4.92
CA ASN A 48 -3.32 -14.51 -5.93
C ASN A 48 -4.84 -14.38 -5.76
N CYS A 49 -5.31 -14.15 -4.53
CA CYS A 49 -6.74 -13.99 -4.23
C CYS A 49 -7.23 -12.54 -4.32
N PHE A 50 -6.33 -11.57 -4.51
CA PHE A 50 -6.66 -10.15 -4.56
C PHE A 50 -7.08 -9.75 -5.99
N ASP A 51 -8.36 -9.42 -6.16
CA ASP A 51 -8.91 -8.97 -7.44
C ASP A 51 -8.87 -7.43 -7.53
N LYS A 52 -8.67 -6.90 -8.74
CA LYS A 52 -8.68 -5.46 -9.01
C LYS A 52 -10.01 -4.80 -8.62
N ASN A 53 -11.11 -5.55 -8.61
CA ASN A 53 -12.44 -5.04 -8.26
C ASN A 53 -12.61 -4.82 -6.75
N TYR A 54 -11.63 -5.23 -5.94
CA TYR A 54 -11.66 -4.94 -4.51
C TYR A 54 -11.19 -3.53 -4.21
N ALA A 55 -10.36 -2.92 -5.06
CA ALA A 55 -9.73 -1.64 -4.80
C ALA A 55 -10.40 -0.48 -5.55
N ASP A 56 -11.34 0.20 -4.89
CA ASP A 56 -11.80 1.52 -5.32
C ASP A 56 -11.00 2.60 -4.58
N CYS A 57 -10.05 3.23 -5.26
CA CYS A 57 -9.07 4.12 -4.64
C CYS A 57 -9.30 5.57 -5.04
N ASP A 58 -9.01 6.49 -4.12
CA ASP A 58 -8.95 7.93 -4.43
C ASP A 58 -8.02 8.18 -5.62
N GLU A 59 -8.31 9.16 -6.47
CA GLU A 59 -7.41 9.48 -7.59
C GLU A 59 -6.03 10.00 -7.14
N ARG A 60 -5.94 10.55 -5.93
CA ARG A 60 -4.73 11.18 -5.36
C ARG A 60 -4.65 10.94 -3.86
N ALA A 61 -3.45 11.05 -3.30
CA ALA A 61 -3.26 11.04 -1.86
C ALA A 61 -3.68 12.39 -1.26
N ILE A 62 -4.82 12.40 -0.54
CA ILE A 62 -5.41 13.62 0.04
C ILE A 62 -5.74 13.46 1.53
N HIS A 63 -5.61 12.26 2.08
CA HIS A 63 -5.96 11.94 3.46
C HIS A 63 -4.73 11.95 4.36
N LYS A 64 -4.86 12.30 5.64
CA LYS A 64 -3.74 12.18 6.60
C LYS A 64 -3.57 10.75 7.14
N SER A 65 -4.63 9.94 7.04
CA SER A 65 -4.70 8.54 7.45
C SER A 65 -5.98 7.89 6.87
N CYS A 66 -6.00 6.56 6.73
CA CYS A 66 -7.15 5.78 6.30
C CYS A 66 -7.86 5.17 7.52
N ASN A 67 -8.78 5.94 8.10
CA ASN A 67 -9.45 5.58 9.36
C ASN A 67 -10.72 4.75 9.17
N SER A 68 -11.24 4.63 7.94
CA SER A 68 -12.43 3.82 7.69
C SER A 68 -12.13 2.35 7.99
N ASN A 69 -13.18 1.62 8.40
CA ASN A 69 -13.09 0.18 8.63
C ASN A 69 -13.05 -0.61 7.30
N THR A 70 -13.52 0.01 6.22
CA THR A 70 -13.56 -0.55 4.87
C THR A 70 -12.36 -0.14 4.02
N SER A 71 -11.49 0.73 4.54
CA SER A 71 -10.36 1.30 3.79
C SER A 71 -9.00 0.73 4.18
N TRP A 72 -8.06 0.76 3.23
CA TRP A 72 -6.62 0.62 3.48
C TRP A 72 -5.80 1.67 2.72
N VAL A 73 -4.49 1.71 2.98
CA VAL A 73 -3.55 2.60 2.28
C VAL A 73 -3.26 2.05 0.89
N GLY A 74 -3.59 2.78 -0.18
CA GLY A 74 -3.22 2.45 -1.56
C GLY A 74 -1.88 3.03 -2.00
N GLY A 75 -1.44 4.08 -1.31
CA GLY A 75 -0.22 4.82 -1.61
C GLY A 75 -0.10 6.09 -0.78
N PHE A 76 0.90 6.89 -1.08
CA PHE A 76 1.11 8.21 -0.50
C PHE A 76 1.76 9.16 -1.49
N ASP A 77 1.57 10.46 -1.27
CA ASP A 77 2.32 11.49 -1.97
C ASP A 77 3.53 11.91 -1.13
N LYS A 78 4.72 11.96 -1.75
CA LYS A 78 5.92 12.49 -1.09
C LYS A 78 5.95 13.99 -1.30
N SER A 79 5.62 14.73 -0.26
CA SER A 79 6.12 16.09 -0.17
C SER A 79 7.57 16.03 0.33
N TYR A 80 8.55 16.30 -0.55
CA TYR A 80 9.97 16.29 -0.19
C TYR A 80 10.24 17.22 1.01
N GLY A 81 10.79 16.66 2.10
CA GLY A 81 11.32 17.42 3.24
C GLY A 81 10.73 17.05 4.61
N ASN A 82 11.55 17.26 5.65
CA ASN A 82 11.25 16.87 7.02
C ASN A 82 10.03 17.59 7.66
N SER A 83 9.58 18.70 7.07
CA SER A 83 8.53 19.57 7.63
C SER A 83 7.15 19.40 6.99
N GLN A 84 7.00 18.57 5.95
CA GLN A 84 5.74 18.46 5.24
C GLN A 84 4.88 17.27 5.75
N PRO A 85 3.55 17.40 5.76
CA PRO A 85 2.64 16.34 6.19
C PRO A 85 2.65 15.15 5.20
N LEU A 86 2.49 13.94 5.73
CA LEU A 86 2.22 12.76 4.92
C LEU A 86 0.75 12.78 4.50
N TYR A 87 0.50 12.66 3.20
CA TYR A 87 -0.83 12.37 2.67
C TYR A 87 -0.84 10.97 2.08
N VAL A 88 -1.89 10.21 2.38
CA VAL A 88 -2.15 8.85 1.89
C VAL A 88 -3.35 8.84 0.94
N GLN A 89 -3.31 7.92 -0.02
CA GLN A 89 -4.43 7.52 -0.84
C GLN A 89 -5.14 6.39 -0.13
N CYS A 90 -6.46 6.47 0.04
CA CYS A 90 -7.24 5.40 0.62
C CYS A 90 -7.94 4.61 -0.50
N CYS A 91 -7.94 3.29 -0.34
CA CYS A 91 -8.69 2.37 -1.17
C CYS A 91 -9.77 1.72 -0.33
N GLU A 92 -10.98 1.62 -0.87
CA GLU A 92 -12.17 1.14 -0.18
C GLU A 92 -12.60 -0.23 -0.71
N PHE A 93 -13.01 -1.10 0.22
CA PHE A 93 -13.65 -2.39 -0.04
C PHE A 93 -14.71 -2.64 1.03
N GLU A 94 -15.97 -2.68 0.62
CA GLU A 94 -17.12 -2.81 1.54
C GLU A 94 -17.02 -4.03 2.46
N ASN A 95 -16.53 -5.16 1.92
CA ASN A 95 -16.42 -6.41 2.68
C ASN A 95 -15.08 -6.58 3.40
N LEU A 96 -14.22 -5.55 3.46
CA LEU A 96 -12.94 -5.63 4.16
C LEU A 96 -13.10 -6.11 5.61
N PRO A 97 -14.03 -5.60 6.43
CA PRO A 97 -14.17 -6.05 7.83
C PRO A 97 -14.60 -7.51 7.99
N ILE A 98 -15.20 -8.11 6.95
CA ILE A 98 -15.65 -9.50 6.96
C ILE A 98 -14.47 -10.44 6.68
N PHE A 99 -13.59 -10.04 5.76
CA PHE A 99 -12.50 -10.87 5.27
C PHE A 99 -11.13 -10.49 5.84
N SER A 100 -11.07 -9.59 6.81
CA SER A 100 -9.80 -9.19 7.40
C SER A 100 -9.87 -8.96 8.90
N LYS A 101 -8.73 -9.09 9.55
CA LYS A 101 -8.58 -8.95 11.00
C LYS A 101 -7.33 -8.16 11.33
N GLU A 102 -7.42 -7.29 12.33
CA GLU A 102 -6.26 -6.59 12.88
C GLU A 102 -5.25 -7.57 13.51
N LEU A 103 -3.98 -7.40 13.17
CA LEU A 103 -2.85 -8.09 13.81
C LEU A 103 -2.11 -7.20 14.78
N TYR A 104 -1.72 -6.01 14.31
CA TYR A 104 -0.95 -5.03 15.06
C TYR A 104 -1.48 -3.63 14.78
N SER A 105 -1.50 -2.79 15.81
CA SER A 105 -1.88 -1.38 15.70
C SER A 105 -0.77 -0.49 16.22
N ASN A 106 -0.60 0.66 15.57
CA ASN A 106 0.32 1.71 15.98
C ASN A 106 1.79 1.24 16.04
N VAL A 107 2.19 0.37 15.12
CA VAL A 107 3.59 -0.07 15.02
C VAL A 107 4.42 1.09 14.50
N LEU A 108 5.43 1.51 15.26
CA LEU A 108 6.31 2.62 14.91
C LEU A 108 7.48 2.12 14.07
N ILE A 109 7.62 2.66 12.86
CA ILE A 109 8.74 2.43 11.95
C ILE A 109 9.57 3.71 11.86
N ARG A 110 10.85 3.62 12.23
CA ARG A 110 11.82 4.70 12.23
C ARG A 110 12.75 4.64 11.00
N PRO A 111 13.50 5.71 10.71
CA PRO A 111 14.52 5.69 9.67
C PRO A 111 15.53 4.54 9.85
N GLY A 112 15.71 3.73 8.81
CA GLY A 112 16.51 2.51 8.81
C GLY A 112 15.75 1.25 9.21
N GLU A 113 14.48 1.35 9.58
CA GLU A 113 13.62 0.21 9.92
C GLU A 113 12.67 -0.11 8.77
N TYR A 114 12.17 -1.34 8.77
CA TYR A 114 11.17 -1.82 7.83
C TYR A 114 10.19 -2.75 8.53
N PHE A 115 9.00 -2.89 7.94
CA PHE A 115 8.03 -3.92 8.26
C PHE A 115 7.68 -4.66 6.97
N GLU A 116 7.66 -5.98 7.05
CA GLU A 116 7.27 -6.86 5.95
C GLU A 116 6.21 -7.85 6.43
N GLY A 117 5.04 -7.80 5.80
CA GLY A 117 3.94 -8.72 6.05
C GLY A 117 4.15 -10.08 5.41
N GLU A 118 3.50 -11.11 5.96
CA GLU A 118 3.64 -12.48 5.50
C GLU A 118 2.52 -12.90 4.53
N GLU A 119 2.83 -13.82 3.61
CA GLU A 119 1.82 -14.62 2.91
C GLU A 119 1.75 -16.02 3.54
N ILE A 120 0.55 -16.45 3.91
CA ILE A 120 0.28 -17.78 4.45
C ILE A 120 -0.22 -18.66 3.33
N LEU A 121 0.54 -19.72 3.07
CA LEU A 121 0.19 -20.73 2.08
C LEU A 121 -0.55 -21.91 2.72
N ASP A 122 -1.25 -22.68 1.90
CA ASP A 122 -1.79 -23.97 2.29
C ASP A 122 -0.67 -24.99 2.58
N LYS A 123 -1.04 -26.16 3.10
CA LYS A 123 -0.09 -27.22 3.47
C LYS A 123 0.76 -27.73 2.29
N PHE A 124 0.35 -27.44 1.05
CA PHE A 124 1.04 -27.85 -0.16
C PHE A 124 1.88 -26.72 -0.78
N GLY A 125 1.73 -25.48 -0.30
CA GLY A 125 2.44 -24.32 -0.83
C GLY A 125 1.86 -23.79 -2.15
N GLU A 126 0.64 -24.18 -2.52
CA GLU A 126 0.06 -23.87 -3.83
C GLU A 126 -0.90 -22.68 -3.77
N GLU A 127 -1.68 -22.56 -2.68
CA GLU A 127 -2.69 -21.51 -2.54
C GLU A 127 -2.38 -20.57 -1.38
N VAL A 128 -2.47 -19.26 -1.63
CA VAL A 128 -2.45 -18.23 -0.58
C VAL A 128 -3.79 -18.29 0.18
N LEU A 129 -3.71 -18.67 1.45
CA LEU A 129 -4.83 -18.70 2.40
C LEU A 129 -5.07 -17.33 3.03
N ALA A 130 -4.01 -16.60 3.33
CA ALA A 130 -4.09 -15.25 3.89
C ALA A 130 -2.83 -14.45 3.57
N PHE A 131 -2.90 -13.13 3.65
CA PHE A 131 -1.74 -12.25 3.54
C PHE A 131 -1.89 -11.02 4.42
N ASP A 132 -0.78 -10.44 4.85
CA ASP A 132 -0.74 -9.24 5.67
C ASP A 132 -0.65 -7.98 4.80
N PHE A 133 -1.28 -6.90 5.24
CA PHE A 133 -1.25 -5.63 4.55
C PHE A 133 -1.29 -4.43 5.49
N ILE A 134 -0.83 -3.29 4.97
CA ILE A 134 -0.84 -1.99 5.66
C ILE A 134 -2.24 -1.38 5.54
N LYS A 135 -3.02 -1.48 6.61
CA LYS A 135 -4.36 -0.91 6.71
C LYS A 135 -4.32 0.60 6.88
N ASN A 136 -3.40 1.11 7.69
CA ASN A 136 -3.28 2.54 7.95
C ASN A 136 -1.82 2.95 8.04
N MET A 137 -1.55 4.22 7.76
CA MET A 137 -0.22 4.82 7.90
C MET A 137 -0.34 6.30 8.24
N ARG A 138 0.44 6.76 9.21
CA ARG A 138 0.50 8.17 9.63
C ARG A 138 1.92 8.56 10.04
N LYS A 139 2.34 9.76 9.65
CA LYS A 139 3.63 10.34 10.06
C LYS A 139 3.53 10.85 11.50
N VAL A 140 4.57 10.60 12.28
CA VAL A 140 4.78 11.14 13.62
C VAL A 140 6.17 11.75 13.75
N GLY A 141 6.32 12.68 14.69
CA GLY A 141 7.59 13.38 14.91
C GLY A 141 7.92 14.44 13.85
N GLU A 142 9.01 15.16 14.09
CA GLU A 142 9.52 16.22 13.22
C GLU A 142 11.04 16.10 13.07
N LYS A 143 11.55 16.50 11.90
CA LYS A 143 13.00 16.55 11.58
C LYS A 143 13.73 15.25 11.91
N ASP A 144 14.45 15.23 13.02
CA ASP A 144 15.36 14.15 13.42
C ASP A 144 14.67 13.03 14.22
N SER A 145 13.37 13.19 14.51
CA SER A 145 12.53 12.19 15.20
C SER A 145 11.37 11.69 14.34
N ILE A 146 11.46 11.85 13.02
CA ILE A 146 10.42 11.37 12.10
C ILE A 146 10.25 9.85 12.23
N GLY A 147 9.00 9.41 12.23
CA GLY A 147 8.63 8.01 12.16
C GLY A 147 7.24 7.85 11.57
N TYR A 148 6.85 6.60 11.36
CA TYR A 148 5.57 6.26 10.77
C TYR A 148 4.87 5.24 11.65
N LEU A 149 3.66 5.57 12.09
CA LEU A 149 2.79 4.60 12.75
C LEU A 149 1.96 3.90 11.69
N ILE A 150 2.02 2.57 11.68
CA ILE A 150 1.25 1.72 10.77
C ILE A 150 0.33 0.78 11.54
N ASP A 151 -0.80 0.46 10.92
CA ASP A 151 -1.72 -0.58 11.38
C ASP A 151 -1.68 -1.74 10.36
N ILE A 152 -1.50 -2.96 10.86
CA ILE A 152 -1.30 -4.18 10.06
C ILE A 152 -2.51 -5.07 10.24
N TRP A 153 -3.11 -5.46 9.12
CA TRP A 153 -4.27 -6.34 9.08
C TRP A 153 -3.96 -7.56 8.22
N ARG A 154 -4.60 -8.68 8.54
CA ARG A 154 -4.52 -9.93 7.78
C ARG A 154 -5.78 -10.11 6.98
N PHE A 155 -5.64 -10.31 5.68
CA PHE A 155 -6.72 -10.61 4.76
C PHE A 155 -6.84 -12.13 4.56
N HIS A 156 -8.03 -12.68 4.71
CA HIS A 156 -8.33 -14.11 4.68
C HIS A 156 -8.95 -14.50 3.32
N CYS A 157 -8.10 -14.98 2.42
CA CYS A 157 -8.50 -15.44 1.09
C CYS A 157 -9.39 -16.67 1.12
N ASP A 158 -9.16 -17.56 2.09
CA ASP A 158 -9.85 -18.83 2.28
C ASP A 158 -11.33 -18.66 2.66
N GLN A 159 -11.67 -17.51 3.23
CA GLN A 159 -13.03 -17.14 3.62
C GLN A 159 -13.84 -16.55 2.46
N MET A 160 -13.19 -16.11 1.39
CA MET A 160 -13.87 -15.62 0.20
C MET A 160 -14.45 -16.81 -0.58
N VAL A 161 -15.76 -16.79 -0.83
CA VAL A 161 -16.39 -17.77 -1.71
C VAL A 161 -15.86 -17.54 -3.13
N ARG A 162 -14.79 -18.24 -3.51
CA ARG A 162 -14.36 -18.30 -4.91
C ARG A 162 -15.50 -18.95 -5.69
N PRO A 163 -16.12 -18.30 -6.69
CA PRO A 163 -17.03 -19.01 -7.56
C PRO A 163 -16.25 -20.17 -8.16
N LYS A 164 -16.70 -21.41 -7.91
CA LYS A 164 -16.09 -22.60 -8.50
C LYS A 164 -16.03 -22.36 -10.00
N ARG A 165 -14.82 -22.21 -10.57
CA ARG A 165 -14.61 -22.24 -12.01
C ARG A 165 -15.03 -23.63 -12.48
N TYR A 166 -16.31 -23.79 -12.79
CA TYR A 166 -16.78 -24.94 -13.53
C TYR A 166 -16.05 -24.87 -14.87
N LYS A 167 -15.07 -25.75 -15.09
CA LYS A 167 -14.58 -26.03 -16.44
C LYS A 167 -15.63 -26.97 -17.04
N PRO A 168 -16.50 -26.55 -17.98
CA PRO A 168 -17.27 -27.51 -18.74
C PRO A 168 -16.32 -28.14 -19.75
N TRP A 169 -15.53 -29.11 -19.33
CA TRP A 169 -14.80 -29.96 -20.25
C TRP A 169 -15.67 -31.16 -20.60
N LYS A 170 -16.54 -30.96 -21.59
CA LYS A 170 -17.05 -32.06 -22.42
C LYS A 170 -16.11 -32.15 -23.62
N TRP A 171 -15.26 -33.17 -23.62
CA TRP A 171 -14.66 -33.63 -24.87
C TRP A 171 -15.75 -34.30 -25.74
N PRO A 172 -15.71 -34.12 -27.06
CA PRO A 172 -16.40 -35.02 -27.98
C PRO A 172 -15.83 -36.44 -27.94
#